data_AF-A0A946MJ92-F1
#
_entry.id   AF-A0A946MJ92-F1
#
_cell.length_a   1.000
_cell.length_b   1.000
_cell.length_c   1.000
_cell.angle_alpha   90.00
_cell.angle_beta   90.00
_cell.angle_gamma   90.00
#
_symmetry.space_group_name_H-M   'P 1'
#
loop_
_entity.id
_entity.type
_entity.pdbx_description
1 polymer ?
#
loop_
_entity_poly.entity_id
_entity_poly.type
_entity_poly.pdbx_seq_one_letter_code
_entity_poly.pdbx_strand_id
1 'polypeptide(L)'
;MTENTNYKLANIQKKELKLRGLRHEILICESEKALDMILESPSPATLVQSFPDQDLYYLMHKIGPYDFIPILAMAKSEQWEYILDVETWDNDRLDLDYMTKTFDLLFQADPKRLLRWVIKKKPDLFEFYLFKNMEIVVREHDELPPEDFDDYITIDDKFYFRFPKKTGDTGDRDEELPEQRNNLEAWELIEKMVKAVAQMDLSVYHGLLLETASVLPAETEEEHFRLKNMRLAEKGFLPAHEALGIYQPAKLTSLGKRPEKDSFTLEPFDPDIPLPPQFFSQFIDGDDLFVKS
;
A
#
# COMPACT_ATOMS: atom_id res chain seq x y z
N MET A 1 -18.73 40.03 9.84
CA MET A 1 -17.95 39.02 9.09
C MET A 1 -17.99 37.62 9.72
N THR A 2 -18.74 37.41 10.81
CA THR A 2 -18.79 36.17 11.60
C THR A 2 -19.89 35.20 11.17
N GLU A 3 -21.05 35.68 10.71
CA GLU A 3 -22.18 34.81 10.33
C GLU A 3 -21.93 33.98 9.06
N ASN A 4 -21.24 34.56 8.07
CA ASN A 4 -20.99 33.90 6.79
C ASN A 4 -19.95 32.76 6.91
N THR A 5 -19.02 32.88 7.86
CA THR A 5 -18.06 31.82 8.21
C THR A 5 -18.76 30.67 8.92
N ASN A 6 -19.74 30.97 9.78
CA ASN A 6 -20.49 29.98 10.55
C ASN A 6 -21.40 29.11 9.65
N TYR A 7 -22.03 29.70 8.63
CA TYR A 7 -22.83 28.96 7.65
C TYR A 7 -22.00 27.99 6.78
N LYS A 8 -20.79 28.42 6.37
CA LYS A 8 -19.87 27.56 5.60
C LYS A 8 -19.42 26.36 6.43
N LEU A 9 -19.03 26.58 7.68
CA LEU A 9 -18.65 25.52 8.61
C LEU A 9 -19.79 24.53 8.84
N ALA A 10 -21.01 25.02 9.07
CA ALA A 10 -22.19 24.16 9.24
C ALA A 10 -22.50 23.31 7.99
N ASN A 11 -22.30 23.85 6.78
CA ASN A 11 -22.48 23.08 5.54
C ASN A 11 -21.39 22.02 5.34
N ILE A 12 -20.13 22.34 5.67
CA ILE A 12 -19.03 21.37 5.63
C ILE A 12 -19.32 20.23 6.61
N GLN A 13 -19.70 20.57 7.84
CA GLN A 13 -20.07 19.60 8.86
C GLN A 13 -21.23 18.69 8.40
N LYS A 14 -22.31 19.25 7.84
CA LYS A 14 -23.42 18.45 7.32
C LYS A 14 -22.99 17.52 6.18
N LYS A 15 -22.15 18.00 5.27
CA LYS A 15 -21.63 17.20 4.17
C LYS A 15 -20.76 16.06 4.70
N GLU A 16 -19.90 16.34 5.67
CA GLU A 16 -19.00 15.35 6.25
C GLU A 16 -19.75 14.30 7.06
N LEU A 17 -20.76 14.70 7.84
CA LEU A 17 -21.65 13.75 8.54
C LEU A 17 -22.40 12.85 7.55
N LYS A 18 -22.86 13.40 6.42
CA LYS A 18 -23.50 12.59 5.36
C LYS A 18 -22.52 11.61 4.73
N LEU A 19 -21.30 12.04 4.43
CA LEU A 19 -20.25 11.17 3.89
C LEU A 19 -19.83 10.10 4.89
N ARG A 20 -19.73 10.44 6.18
CA ARG A 20 -19.48 9.50 7.27
C ARG A 20 -20.58 8.44 7.34
N GLY A 21 -21.85 8.84 7.34
CA GLY A 21 -22.97 7.90 7.35
C GLY A 21 -22.93 6.94 6.16
N LEU A 22 -22.65 7.46 4.96
CA LEU A 22 -22.51 6.63 3.76
C LEU A 22 -21.33 5.67 3.83
N ARG A 23 -20.15 6.14 4.26
CA ARG A 23 -18.96 5.28 4.46
C ARG A 23 -19.25 4.17 5.46
N HIS A 24 -19.88 4.50 6.58
CA HIS A 24 -20.26 3.53 7.60
C HIS A 24 -21.22 2.46 7.07
N GLU A 25 -22.23 2.86 6.29
CA GLU A 25 -23.16 1.93 5.65
C GLU A 25 -22.44 0.96 4.70
N ILE A 26 -21.49 1.47 3.90
CA ILE A 26 -20.66 0.66 3.00
C ILE A 26 -19.80 -0.34 3.80
N LEU A 27 -19.20 0.10 4.91
CA LEU A 27 -18.33 -0.76 5.73
C LEU A 27 -19.10 -1.90 6.39
N ILE A 28 -20.37 -1.70 6.75
CA ILE A 28 -21.20 -2.73 7.41
C ILE A 28 -21.83 -3.69 6.39
N CYS A 29 -22.20 -3.22 5.20
CA CYS A 29 -22.85 -4.06 4.18
C CYS A 29 -22.00 -5.28 3.76
N GLU A 30 -22.65 -6.28 3.16
CA GLU A 30 -21.96 -7.41 2.53
C GLU A 30 -21.04 -6.94 1.39
N SER A 31 -20.02 -7.74 1.05
CA SER A 31 -18.95 -7.39 0.11
C SER A 31 -19.46 -6.94 -1.26
N GLU A 32 -20.35 -7.72 -1.88
CA GLU A 32 -20.93 -7.40 -3.20
C GLU A 32 -21.70 -6.07 -3.16
N LYS A 33 -22.56 -5.91 -2.14
CA LYS A 33 -23.34 -4.68 -1.97
C LYS A 33 -22.44 -3.47 -1.70
N ALA A 34 -21.37 -3.63 -0.94
CA ALA A 34 -20.41 -2.56 -0.66
C ALA A 34 -19.70 -2.09 -1.94
N LEU A 35 -19.31 -3.03 -2.80
CA LEU A 35 -18.72 -2.74 -4.12
C LEU A 35 -19.71 -1.96 -5.00
N ASP A 36 -20.94 -2.45 -5.15
CA ASP A 36 -21.99 -1.80 -5.95
C ASP A 36 -22.28 -0.38 -5.44
N MET A 37 -22.42 -0.21 -4.12
CA MET A 37 -22.66 1.12 -3.52
C MET A 37 -21.55 2.13 -3.84
N ILE A 38 -20.29 1.70 -3.91
CA ILE A 38 -19.18 2.57 -4.29
C ILE A 38 -19.24 2.93 -5.76
N LEU A 39 -19.43 1.94 -6.64
CA LEU A 39 -19.41 2.12 -8.09
C LEU A 39 -20.61 2.90 -8.61
N GLU A 40 -21.79 2.72 -8.00
CA GLU A 40 -23.03 3.42 -8.35
C GLU A 40 -23.16 4.82 -7.71
N SER A 41 -22.21 5.19 -6.84
CA SER A 41 -22.19 6.51 -6.22
C SER A 41 -22.14 7.62 -7.29
N PRO A 42 -22.81 8.78 -7.07
CA PRO A 42 -22.72 9.91 -8.01
C PRO A 42 -21.29 10.43 -8.25
N SER A 43 -20.37 10.14 -7.33
CA SER A 43 -18.96 10.53 -7.45
C SER A 43 -18.08 9.47 -6.78
N PRO A 44 -17.84 8.32 -7.45
CA PRO A 44 -17.14 7.18 -6.86
C PRO A 44 -15.73 7.55 -6.41
N ALA A 45 -14.97 8.26 -7.26
CA ALA A 45 -13.62 8.69 -6.92
C ALA A 45 -13.57 9.57 -5.67
N THR A 46 -14.43 10.59 -5.56
CA THR A 46 -14.49 11.45 -4.38
C THR A 46 -14.85 10.67 -3.12
N LEU A 47 -15.74 9.68 -3.24
CA LEU A 47 -16.13 8.81 -2.14
C LEU A 47 -14.96 7.94 -1.68
N VAL A 48 -14.31 7.22 -2.59
CA VAL A 48 -13.13 6.37 -2.29
C VAL A 48 -12.03 7.18 -1.63
N GLN A 49 -11.73 8.36 -2.18
CA GLN A 49 -10.71 9.27 -1.67
C GLN A 49 -11.06 9.92 -0.33
N SER A 50 -12.31 9.81 0.11
CA SER A 50 -12.77 10.28 1.43
C SER A 50 -12.64 9.21 2.52
N PHE A 51 -12.43 7.94 2.18
CA PHE A 51 -12.20 6.92 3.20
C PHE A 51 -10.88 7.16 3.93
N PRO A 52 -10.85 6.98 5.27
CA PRO A 52 -9.61 6.77 5.99
C PRO A 52 -8.84 5.60 5.37
N ASP A 53 -7.52 5.70 5.33
CA ASP A 53 -6.67 4.68 4.68
C ASP A 53 -6.87 3.30 5.30
N GLN A 54 -7.05 3.23 6.62
CA GLN A 54 -7.32 1.99 7.35
C GLN A 54 -8.64 1.34 6.93
N ASP A 55 -9.72 2.12 6.83
CA ASP A 55 -11.04 1.61 6.44
C ASP A 55 -11.03 1.11 5.00
N LEU A 56 -10.35 1.83 4.10
CA LEU A 56 -10.21 1.41 2.72
C LEU A 56 -9.41 0.10 2.60
N TYR A 57 -8.33 -0.03 3.37
CA TYR A 57 -7.53 -1.25 3.45
C TYR A 57 -8.38 -2.45 3.93
N TYR A 58 -9.10 -2.30 5.04
CA TYR A 58 -9.97 -3.39 5.51
C TYR A 58 -11.10 -3.72 4.53
N LEU A 59 -11.63 -2.70 3.85
CA LEU A 59 -12.63 -2.91 2.81
C LEU A 59 -12.09 -3.70 1.61
N MET A 60 -10.82 -3.45 1.22
CA MET A 60 -10.14 -4.23 0.18
C MET A 60 -10.11 -5.72 0.53
N HIS A 61 -9.76 -6.07 1.77
CA HIS A 61 -9.75 -7.47 2.20
C HIS A 61 -11.15 -8.07 2.40
N LYS A 62 -12.14 -7.24 2.76
CA LYS A 62 -13.54 -7.68 2.87
C LYS A 62 -14.15 -8.01 1.51
N ILE A 63 -13.89 -7.19 0.50
CA ILE A 63 -14.39 -7.40 -0.87
C ILE A 63 -13.59 -8.49 -1.58
N GLY A 64 -12.28 -8.49 -1.41
CA GLY A 64 -11.35 -9.31 -2.17
C GLY A 64 -10.42 -8.42 -2.99
N PRO A 65 -9.08 -8.62 -2.94
CA PRO A 65 -8.12 -7.70 -3.57
C PRO A 65 -8.32 -7.53 -5.09
N TYR A 66 -8.63 -8.61 -5.81
CA TYR A 66 -8.83 -8.57 -7.27
C TYR A 66 -10.11 -7.84 -7.67
N ASP A 67 -11.22 -8.07 -6.97
CA ASP A 67 -12.49 -7.37 -7.22
C ASP A 67 -12.41 -5.88 -6.81
N PHE A 68 -11.41 -5.53 -5.99
CA PHE A 68 -11.17 -4.17 -5.53
C PHE A 68 -10.36 -3.31 -6.53
N ILE A 69 -9.81 -3.88 -7.60
CA ILE A 69 -9.00 -3.17 -8.62
C ILE A 69 -9.70 -1.90 -9.16
N PRO A 70 -10.99 -1.90 -9.53
CA PRO A 70 -11.69 -0.69 -9.98
C PRO A 70 -11.70 0.43 -8.94
N ILE A 71 -11.78 0.06 -7.65
CA ILE A 71 -11.73 1.00 -6.53
C ILE A 71 -10.30 1.55 -6.36
N LEU A 72 -9.28 0.69 -6.43
CA LEU A 72 -7.87 1.09 -6.35
C LEU A 72 -7.48 2.10 -7.43
N ALA A 73 -8.02 1.96 -8.64
CA ALA A 73 -7.77 2.91 -9.74
C ALA A 73 -8.19 4.35 -9.38
N MET A 74 -9.21 4.50 -8.52
CA MET A 74 -9.75 5.79 -8.09
C MET A 74 -9.16 6.32 -6.78
N ALA A 75 -8.45 5.48 -6.02
CA ALA A 75 -7.86 5.82 -4.74
C ALA A 75 -6.76 6.89 -4.86
N LYS A 76 -6.43 7.58 -3.75
CA LYS A 76 -5.28 8.51 -3.66
C LYS A 76 -3.95 7.76 -3.65
N SER A 77 -2.87 8.43 -4.02
CA SER A 77 -1.53 7.85 -3.89
C SER A 77 -1.12 7.59 -2.42
N GLU A 78 -1.65 8.37 -1.48
CA GLU A 78 -1.49 8.14 -0.04
C GLU A 78 -2.19 6.86 0.42
N GLN A 79 -3.34 6.52 -0.19
CA GLN A 79 -4.04 5.27 0.09
C GLN A 79 -3.25 4.07 -0.46
N TRP A 80 -2.61 4.21 -1.64
CA TRP A 80 -1.68 3.18 -2.16
C TRP A 80 -0.44 3.02 -1.25
N GLU A 81 0.08 4.13 -0.72
CA GLU A 81 1.19 4.13 0.23
C GLU A 81 0.84 3.32 1.48
N TYR A 82 -0.34 3.56 2.05
CA TYR A 82 -0.79 2.83 3.23
C TYR A 82 -0.95 1.33 2.96
N ILE A 83 -1.51 0.94 1.81
CA ILE A 83 -1.62 -0.48 1.43
C ILE A 83 -0.23 -1.12 1.34
N LEU A 84 0.75 -0.48 0.70
CA LEU A 84 2.11 -1.01 0.64
C LEU A 84 2.75 -1.12 2.03
N ASP A 85 2.60 -0.08 2.87
CA ASP A 85 3.18 -0.08 4.23
C ASP A 85 2.66 -1.23 5.10
N VAL A 86 1.41 -1.66 4.88
CA VAL A 86 0.77 -2.74 5.64
C VAL A 86 1.03 -4.11 5.01
N GLU A 87 0.93 -4.25 3.69
CA GLU A 87 0.99 -5.56 3.00
C GLU A 87 2.42 -6.09 2.81
N THR A 88 3.40 -5.23 2.50
CA THR A 88 4.68 -5.71 1.95
C THR A 88 5.74 -6.05 3.00
N TRP A 89 5.35 -6.16 4.27
CA TRP A 89 6.29 -6.29 5.38
C TRP A 89 5.95 -7.47 6.28
N ASP A 90 6.93 -8.34 6.50
CA ASP A 90 6.93 -9.30 7.60
C ASP A 90 7.83 -8.74 8.72
N ASN A 91 7.20 -8.21 9.76
CA ASN A 91 7.88 -7.52 10.87
C ASN A 91 8.78 -6.37 10.38
N ASP A 92 10.10 -6.59 10.39
CA ASP A 92 11.15 -5.64 10.00
C ASP A 92 11.79 -5.97 8.64
N ARG A 93 11.28 -6.96 7.92
CA ARG A 93 11.76 -7.37 6.59
C ARG A 93 10.71 -7.14 5.52
N LEU A 94 11.18 -6.80 4.33
CA LEU A 94 10.32 -6.74 3.15
C LEU A 94 10.00 -8.15 2.66
N ASP A 95 8.71 -8.42 2.52
CA ASP A 95 8.21 -9.65 1.91
C ASP A 95 8.03 -9.43 0.41
N LEU A 96 8.92 -10.03 -0.39
CA LEU A 96 8.93 -9.87 -1.84
C LEU A 96 7.69 -10.47 -2.50
N ASP A 97 7.12 -11.55 -1.96
CA ASP A 97 5.95 -12.21 -2.54
C ASP A 97 4.71 -11.33 -2.39
N TYR A 98 4.51 -10.76 -1.20
CA TYR A 98 3.43 -9.81 -0.98
C TYR A 98 3.66 -8.51 -1.74
N MET A 99 4.91 -8.04 -1.82
CA MET A 99 5.26 -6.88 -2.62
C MET A 99 4.93 -7.07 -4.10
N THR A 100 5.25 -8.24 -4.69
CA THR A 100 4.86 -8.60 -6.06
C THR A 100 3.34 -8.56 -6.22
N LYS A 101 2.59 -9.18 -5.31
CA LYS A 101 1.12 -9.20 -5.36
C LYS A 101 0.53 -7.80 -5.26
N THR A 102 1.03 -6.96 -4.35
CA THR A 102 0.56 -5.58 -4.22
C THR A 102 0.91 -4.75 -5.46
N PHE A 103 2.12 -4.89 -6.01
CA PHE A 103 2.48 -4.23 -7.26
C PHE A 103 1.65 -4.70 -8.44
N ASP A 104 1.32 -5.99 -8.53
CA ASP A 104 0.45 -6.51 -9.57
C ASP A 104 -0.96 -5.88 -9.49
N LEU A 105 -1.56 -5.85 -8.30
CA LEU A 105 -2.86 -5.19 -8.07
C LEU A 105 -2.85 -3.71 -8.49
N LEU A 106 -1.80 -2.97 -8.09
CA LEU A 106 -1.67 -1.56 -8.45
C LEU A 106 -1.37 -1.37 -9.95
N PHE A 107 -0.63 -2.30 -10.57
CA PHE A 107 -0.30 -2.26 -11.98
C PHE A 107 -1.55 -2.55 -12.82
N GLN A 108 -2.39 -3.50 -12.42
CA GLN A 108 -3.68 -3.76 -13.06
C GLN A 108 -4.64 -2.58 -12.90
N ALA A 109 -4.59 -1.86 -11.77
CA ALA A 109 -5.43 -0.70 -11.53
C ALA A 109 -5.09 0.50 -12.43
N ASP A 110 -3.80 0.89 -12.49
CA ASP A 110 -3.31 1.90 -13.44
C ASP A 110 -1.78 1.79 -13.64
N PRO A 111 -1.32 1.15 -14.74
CA PRO A 111 0.11 0.93 -14.99
C PRO A 111 0.91 2.23 -15.05
N LYS A 112 0.39 3.24 -15.76
CA LYS A 112 1.12 4.48 -16.02
C LYS A 112 1.23 5.31 -14.76
N ARG A 113 0.18 5.30 -13.92
CA ARG A 113 0.19 6.00 -12.64
C ARG A 113 1.11 5.32 -11.63
N LEU A 114 1.09 3.99 -11.55
CA LEU A 114 2.00 3.23 -10.68
C LEU A 114 3.45 3.56 -11.01
N LEU A 115 3.85 3.41 -12.27
CA LEU A 115 5.24 3.66 -12.67
C LEU A 115 5.66 5.10 -12.40
N ARG A 116 4.81 6.09 -12.73
CA ARG A 116 5.11 7.50 -12.42
C ARG A 116 5.26 7.75 -10.93
N TRP A 117 4.40 7.15 -10.11
CA TRP A 117 4.42 7.36 -8.67
C TRP A 117 5.64 6.69 -8.04
N VAL A 118 5.90 5.42 -8.37
CA VAL A 118 7.03 4.65 -7.85
C VAL A 118 8.36 5.31 -8.24
N ILE A 119 8.58 5.61 -9.52
CA ILE A 119 9.83 6.26 -9.98
C ILE A 119 10.04 7.62 -9.32
N LYS A 120 8.98 8.41 -9.11
CA LYS A 120 9.10 9.78 -8.58
C LYS A 120 9.16 9.84 -7.06
N LYS A 121 8.49 8.93 -6.37
CA LYS A 121 8.28 8.99 -4.90
C LYS A 121 9.01 7.90 -4.14
N LYS A 122 9.31 6.77 -4.78
CA LYS A 122 9.96 5.61 -4.18
C LYS A 122 10.93 4.93 -5.16
N PRO A 123 11.88 5.68 -5.75
CA PRO A 123 12.88 5.08 -6.65
C PRO A 123 13.63 3.95 -5.93
N ASP A 124 14.15 4.23 -4.73
CA ASP A 124 14.92 3.29 -3.92
C ASP A 124 14.19 1.96 -3.63
N LEU A 125 12.87 2.01 -3.36
CA LEU A 125 12.06 0.81 -3.10
C LEU A 125 11.91 -0.03 -4.37
N PHE A 126 11.75 0.63 -5.51
CA PHE A 126 11.60 -0.05 -6.78
C PHE A 126 12.90 -0.66 -7.22
N GLU A 127 14.01 0.09 -7.11
CA GLU A 127 15.35 -0.38 -7.38
C GLU A 127 15.69 -1.58 -6.48
N PHE A 128 15.36 -1.52 -5.18
CA PHE A 128 15.47 -2.67 -4.29
C PHE A 128 14.69 -3.89 -4.78
N TYR A 129 13.42 -3.70 -5.17
CA TYR A 129 12.58 -4.78 -5.67
C TYR A 129 13.13 -5.41 -6.95
N LEU A 130 13.59 -4.58 -7.89
CA LEU A 130 14.21 -5.04 -9.12
C LEU A 130 15.51 -5.77 -8.82
N PHE A 131 16.39 -5.19 -7.99
CA PHE A 131 17.68 -5.80 -7.59
C PHE A 131 17.51 -7.18 -6.97
N LYS A 132 16.47 -7.39 -6.16
CA LYS A 132 16.20 -8.69 -5.52
C LYS A 132 15.68 -9.75 -6.49
N ASN A 133 15.02 -9.33 -7.56
CA ASN A 133 14.32 -10.24 -8.47
C ASN A 133 15.03 -10.43 -9.82
N MET A 134 15.95 -9.56 -10.22
CA MET A 134 16.66 -9.63 -11.49
C MET A 134 18.16 -9.37 -11.35
N GLU A 135 18.92 -9.93 -12.28
CA GLU A 135 20.34 -9.61 -12.48
C GLU A 135 20.50 -8.70 -13.69
N ILE A 136 21.21 -7.59 -13.52
CA ILE A 136 21.44 -6.60 -14.58
C ILE A 136 22.92 -6.60 -14.97
N VAL A 137 23.17 -6.67 -16.27
CA VAL A 137 24.48 -6.50 -16.88
C VAL A 137 24.41 -5.30 -17.83
N VAL A 138 25.28 -4.32 -17.60
CA VAL A 138 25.39 -3.14 -18.45
C VAL A 138 26.54 -3.39 -19.42
N ARG A 139 26.25 -3.34 -20.72
CA ARG A 139 27.29 -3.50 -21.74
C ARG A 139 27.96 -2.15 -22.01
N GLU A 140 29.28 -2.11 -21.81
CA GLU A 140 30.07 -0.96 -22.25
C GLU A 140 30.34 -1.01 -23.77
N HIS A 141 30.65 0.13 -24.38
CA HIS A 141 30.65 0.30 -25.86
C HIS A 141 31.57 -0.66 -26.62
N ASP A 142 32.58 -1.24 -25.95
CA ASP A 142 33.59 -2.11 -26.55
C ASP A 142 33.54 -3.56 -26.03
N GLU A 143 32.57 -3.89 -25.17
CA GLU A 143 32.43 -5.24 -24.63
C GLU A 143 31.61 -6.14 -25.55
N LEU A 144 32.06 -7.39 -25.67
CA LEU A 144 31.27 -8.44 -26.31
C LEU A 144 30.06 -8.76 -25.42
N PRO A 145 28.90 -9.08 -26.03
CA PRO A 145 27.75 -9.55 -25.26
C PRO A 145 28.15 -10.76 -24.40
N PRO A 146 27.52 -10.97 -23.22
CA PRO A 146 27.80 -12.11 -22.36
C PRO A 146 27.74 -13.43 -23.14
N GLU A 147 28.62 -14.39 -22.84
CA GLU A 147 28.65 -15.69 -23.53
C GLU A 147 27.32 -16.45 -23.44
N ASP A 148 26.56 -16.24 -22.35
CA ASP A 148 25.21 -16.77 -22.10
C ASP A 148 24.09 -15.83 -22.62
N PHE A 149 24.29 -15.16 -23.76
CA PHE A 149 23.38 -14.13 -24.28
C PHE A 149 21.92 -14.59 -24.42
N ASP A 150 21.69 -15.87 -24.77
CA ASP A 150 20.36 -16.42 -25.04
C ASP A 150 19.41 -16.36 -23.83
N ASP A 151 19.95 -16.24 -22.62
CA ASP A 151 19.17 -16.16 -21.39
C ASP A 151 18.81 -14.72 -20.98
N TYR A 152 19.32 -13.71 -21.69
CA TYR A 152 19.12 -12.31 -21.35
C TYR A 152 18.00 -11.67 -22.18
N ILE A 153 17.19 -10.84 -21.52
CA ILE A 153 16.20 -9.97 -22.15
C ILE A 153 16.86 -8.61 -22.36
N THR A 154 16.73 -8.07 -23.57
CA THR A 154 17.18 -6.70 -23.89
C THR A 154 16.12 -5.96 -24.70
N ILE A 155 16.00 -4.66 -24.44
CA ILE A 155 15.09 -3.75 -25.15
C ILE A 155 15.86 -2.86 -26.12
N ASP A 156 17.10 -2.48 -25.79
CA ASP A 156 17.88 -1.43 -26.44
C ASP A 156 19.32 -1.84 -26.78
N ASP A 157 19.68 -3.12 -26.60
CA ASP A 157 21.01 -3.69 -26.82
C ASP A 157 22.14 -3.07 -25.97
N LYS A 158 21.76 -2.34 -24.90
CA LYS A 158 22.69 -1.72 -23.93
C LYS A 158 22.53 -2.33 -22.54
N PHE A 159 21.29 -2.50 -22.11
CA PHE A 159 20.98 -3.14 -20.85
C PHE A 159 20.51 -4.57 -21.10
N TYR A 160 21.13 -5.51 -20.42
CA TYR A 160 20.78 -6.92 -20.42
C TYR A 160 20.34 -7.28 -19.02
N PHE A 161 19.15 -7.85 -18.88
CA PHE A 161 18.71 -8.36 -17.61
C PHE A 161 18.23 -9.79 -17.75
N ARG A 162 18.44 -10.59 -16.71
CA ARG A 162 17.91 -11.95 -16.61
C ARG A 162 17.29 -12.15 -15.24
N PHE A 163 16.36 -13.07 -15.17
CA PHE A 163 15.83 -13.53 -13.90
C PHE A 163 16.67 -14.72 -13.41
N PRO A 164 16.96 -14.81 -12.10
CA PRO A 164 17.79 -15.89 -11.56
C PRO A 164 17.19 -17.24 -11.95
N LYS A 165 17.99 -18.06 -12.66
CA LYS A 165 17.56 -19.38 -13.12
C LYS A 165 17.14 -20.24 -11.94
N LYS A 166 16.08 -21.02 -12.15
CA LYS A 166 15.58 -22.07 -11.25
C LYS A 166 16.77 -22.90 -10.73
N THR A 167 17.11 -22.78 -9.44
CA THR A 167 18.04 -23.68 -8.78
C THR A 167 17.36 -25.06 -8.65
N GLY A 168 17.33 -25.81 -9.76
CA GLY A 168 16.58 -27.05 -9.80
C GLY A 168 16.47 -27.76 -11.15
N ASP A 169 17.38 -27.51 -12.12
CA ASP A 169 17.49 -28.38 -13.30
C ASP A 169 18.30 -29.67 -12.99
N THR A 170 18.06 -30.24 -11.81
CA THR A 170 18.33 -31.66 -11.55
C THR A 170 16.97 -32.33 -11.57
N GLY A 171 16.66 -32.93 -12.71
CA GLY A 171 15.34 -33.47 -13.00
C GLY A 171 14.83 -34.40 -11.92
N ASP A 172 13.73 -34.01 -11.28
CA ASP A 172 12.73 -34.93 -10.73
C ASP A 172 11.48 -34.14 -10.31
N ARG A 173 10.38 -34.39 -11.05
CA ARG A 173 8.97 -34.42 -10.60
C ARG A 173 8.21 -33.09 -10.38
N ASP A 174 7.39 -32.74 -11.36
CA ASP A 174 5.93 -32.46 -11.35
C ASP A 174 5.18 -31.91 -10.12
N GLU A 175 5.83 -31.36 -9.10
CA GLU A 175 5.19 -30.52 -8.08
C GLU A 175 5.83 -29.13 -8.08
N GLU A 176 5.20 -28.19 -8.79
CA GLU A 176 5.52 -26.77 -8.71
C GLU A 176 5.34 -26.30 -7.26
N LEU A 177 6.44 -26.14 -6.53
CA LEU A 177 6.42 -25.60 -5.18
C LEU A 177 5.84 -24.17 -5.21
N PRO A 178 5.08 -23.74 -4.18
CA PRO A 178 4.48 -22.40 -4.12
C PRO A 178 5.48 -21.26 -4.37
N GLU A 179 6.69 -21.37 -3.81
CA GLU A 179 7.79 -20.41 -3.99
C GLU A 179 8.22 -20.27 -5.47
N GLN A 180 8.10 -21.34 -6.27
CA GLN A 180 8.45 -21.30 -7.68
C GLN A 180 7.40 -20.58 -8.53
N ARG A 181 6.12 -20.64 -8.13
CA ARG A 181 5.04 -19.93 -8.82
C ARG A 181 5.11 -18.43 -8.56
N ASN A 182 5.34 -18.03 -7.31
CA ASN A 182 5.46 -16.61 -6.94
C ASN A 182 6.60 -15.93 -7.71
N ASN A 183 7.72 -16.62 -7.91
CA ASN A 183 8.84 -16.10 -8.70
C ASN A 183 8.46 -15.86 -10.18
N LEU A 184 7.68 -16.75 -10.80
CA LEU A 184 7.23 -16.58 -12.19
C LEU A 184 6.31 -15.36 -12.33
N GLU A 185 5.35 -15.21 -11.41
CA GLU A 185 4.47 -14.04 -11.37
C GLU A 185 5.27 -12.74 -11.23
N ALA A 186 6.30 -12.74 -10.37
CA ALA A 186 7.20 -11.62 -10.20
C ALA A 186 7.95 -11.27 -11.49
N TRP A 187 8.50 -12.27 -12.18
CA TRP A 187 9.25 -12.05 -13.42
C TRP A 187 8.37 -11.49 -14.54
N GLU A 188 7.18 -12.05 -14.73
CA GLU A 188 6.22 -11.54 -15.73
C GLU A 188 5.79 -10.10 -15.44
N LEU A 189 5.53 -9.79 -14.16
CA LEU A 189 5.17 -8.44 -13.74
C LEU A 189 6.32 -7.46 -13.99
N ILE A 190 7.54 -7.83 -13.57
CA ILE A 190 8.73 -7.00 -13.75
C ILE A 190 8.98 -6.73 -15.24
N GLU A 191 8.89 -7.75 -16.09
CA GLU A 191 9.06 -7.59 -17.53
C GLU A 191 8.02 -6.61 -18.11
N LYS A 192 6.74 -6.72 -17.71
CA LYS A 192 5.67 -5.80 -18.11
C LYS A 192 5.95 -4.37 -17.62
N MET A 193 6.38 -4.20 -16.37
CA MET A 193 6.70 -2.90 -15.77
C MET A 193 7.87 -2.25 -16.48
N VAL A 194 8.98 -2.96 -16.66
CA VAL A 194 10.20 -2.46 -17.30
C VAL A 194 9.95 -2.07 -18.76
N LYS A 195 9.23 -2.91 -19.52
CA LYS A 195 8.79 -2.57 -20.89
C LYS A 195 7.91 -1.33 -20.92
N ALA A 196 6.99 -1.18 -19.97
CA ALA A 196 6.14 -0.01 -19.87
C ALA A 196 6.92 1.27 -19.52
N VAL A 197 7.94 1.20 -18.66
CA VAL A 197 8.85 2.33 -18.39
C VAL A 197 9.62 2.71 -19.65
N ALA A 198 10.20 1.74 -20.37
CA ALA A 198 10.93 1.98 -21.60
C ALA A 198 10.06 2.62 -22.70
N GLN A 199 8.78 2.25 -22.78
CA GLN A 199 7.81 2.88 -23.69
C GLN A 199 7.43 4.31 -23.29
N MET A 200 7.51 4.65 -22.00
CA MET A 200 7.20 5.98 -21.50
C MET A 200 8.37 6.95 -21.70
N ASP A 201 9.56 6.57 -21.24
CA ASP A 201 10.79 7.35 -21.40
C ASP A 201 12.02 6.45 -21.27
N LEU A 202 12.78 6.33 -22.36
CA LEU A 202 13.98 5.51 -22.42
C LEU A 202 15.09 6.02 -21.49
N SER A 203 15.17 7.34 -21.25
CA SER A 203 16.20 7.92 -20.37
C SER A 203 15.93 7.55 -18.91
N VAL A 204 14.66 7.53 -18.51
CA VAL A 204 14.25 7.11 -17.17
C VAL A 204 14.49 5.61 -16.98
N TYR A 205 14.22 4.81 -18.01
CA TYR A 205 14.56 3.38 -18.02
C TYR A 205 16.08 3.14 -17.82
N HIS A 206 16.93 3.89 -18.54
CA HIS A 206 18.39 3.80 -18.37
C HIS A 206 18.84 4.17 -16.96
N GLY A 207 18.31 5.27 -16.40
CA GLY A 207 18.61 5.68 -15.03
C GLY A 207 18.22 4.61 -14.03
N LEU A 208 16.98 4.11 -14.12
CA LEU A 208 16.46 3.09 -13.21
C LEU A 208 17.33 1.83 -13.18
N LEU A 209 17.71 1.28 -14.35
CA LEU A 209 18.53 0.07 -14.39
C LEU A 209 19.96 0.29 -13.87
N LEU A 210 20.52 1.47 -14.11
CA LEU A 210 21.86 1.82 -13.63
C LEU A 210 21.88 1.95 -12.09
N GLU A 211 20.88 2.64 -11.52
CA GLU A 211 20.75 2.77 -10.06
C GLU A 211 20.45 1.43 -9.40
N THR A 212 19.58 0.61 -10.02
CA THR A 212 19.27 -0.75 -9.55
C THR A 212 20.53 -1.59 -9.37
N ALA A 213 21.50 -1.50 -10.28
CA ALA A 213 22.77 -2.23 -10.19
C ALA A 213 23.66 -1.79 -9.01
N SER A 214 23.42 -0.61 -8.45
CA SER A 214 24.21 0.01 -7.39
C SER A 214 23.54 -0.01 -6.01
N VAL A 215 22.36 -0.64 -5.88
CA VAL A 215 21.59 -0.69 -4.63
C VAL A 215 22.36 -1.41 -3.53
N LEU A 216 22.30 -0.87 -2.31
CA LEU A 216 22.78 -1.50 -1.09
C LEU A 216 21.58 -2.07 -0.31
N PRO A 217 21.26 -3.38 -0.43
CA PRO A 217 19.96 -3.88 -0.01
C PRO A 217 19.66 -3.69 1.47
N ALA A 218 20.66 -3.86 2.34
CA ALA A 218 20.48 -3.74 3.78
C ALA A 218 20.18 -2.29 4.20
N GLU A 219 20.87 -1.32 3.61
CA GLU A 219 20.67 0.11 3.90
C GLU A 219 19.31 0.57 3.41
N THR A 220 18.96 0.21 2.17
CA THR A 220 17.66 0.56 1.57
C THR A 220 16.49 -0.04 2.35
N GLU A 221 16.60 -1.31 2.78
CA GLU A 221 15.55 -1.97 3.57
C GLU A 221 15.38 -1.29 4.94
N GLU A 222 16.47 -0.99 5.65
CA GLU A 222 16.42 -0.32 6.97
C GLU A 222 15.80 1.08 6.88
N GLU A 223 16.19 1.87 5.86
CA GLU A 223 15.61 3.20 5.65
C GLU A 223 14.11 3.13 5.31
N HIS A 224 13.68 2.19 4.47
CA HIS A 224 12.26 1.99 4.19
C HIS A 224 11.48 1.53 5.41
N PHE A 225 12.06 0.68 6.26
CA PHE A 225 11.44 0.26 7.51
C PHE A 225 11.24 1.44 8.46
N ARG A 226 12.27 2.29 8.57
CA ARG A 226 12.21 3.53 9.36
C ARG A 226 11.10 4.46 8.86
N LEU A 227 11.03 4.70 7.55
CA LEU A 227 10.03 5.57 6.93
C LEU A 227 8.60 5.02 7.09
N LYS A 228 8.40 3.71 6.91
CA LYS A 228 7.13 3.02 7.18
C LYS A 228 6.68 3.29 8.62
N ASN A 229 7.55 3.07 9.59
CA ASN A 229 7.21 3.28 11.00
C ASN A 229 6.82 4.73 11.30
N MET A 230 7.46 5.71 10.68
CA MET A 230 7.05 7.12 10.81
C MET A 230 5.65 7.35 10.26
N ARG A 231 5.35 6.88 9.04
CA ARG A 231 4.03 7.02 8.42
C ARG A 231 2.93 6.33 9.22
N LEU A 232 3.19 5.12 9.72
CA LEU A 232 2.24 4.40 10.56
C LEU A 232 2.02 5.09 11.91
N ALA A 233 3.07 5.66 12.52
CA ALA A 233 2.96 6.43 13.76
C ALA A 233 2.11 7.70 13.59
N GLU A 234 2.22 8.41 12.45
CA GLU A 234 1.32 9.53 12.12
C GLU A 234 -0.16 9.11 12.05
N LYS A 235 -0.42 7.84 11.74
CA LYS A 235 -1.77 7.25 11.72
C LYS A 235 -2.20 6.66 13.08
N GLY A 236 -1.39 6.81 14.12
CA GLY A 236 -1.67 6.33 15.47
C GLY A 236 -1.16 4.92 15.78
N PHE A 237 -0.39 4.29 14.89
CA PHE A 237 0.24 3.00 15.14
C PHE A 237 1.64 3.19 15.71
N LEU A 238 1.81 2.94 17.00
CA LEU A 238 3.12 2.98 17.64
C LEU A 238 4.01 1.83 17.14
N PRO A 239 5.34 2.02 17.12
CA PRO A 239 6.28 0.93 16.85
C PRO A 239 6.03 -0.28 17.75
N ALA A 240 6.23 -1.49 17.23
CA ALA A 240 5.86 -2.73 17.91
C ALA A 240 6.41 -2.84 19.35
N HIS A 241 7.66 -2.43 19.57
CA HIS A 241 8.31 -2.47 20.88
C HIS A 241 7.67 -1.52 21.90
N GLU A 242 7.12 -0.39 21.45
CA GLU A 242 6.40 0.56 22.30
C GLU A 242 4.97 0.08 22.57
N ALA A 243 4.32 -0.46 21.53
CA ALA A 243 2.97 -1.02 21.63
C ALA A 243 2.88 -2.18 22.64
N LEU A 244 3.93 -3.02 22.76
CA LEU A 244 4.02 -4.06 23.79
C LEU A 244 3.93 -3.50 25.21
N GLY A 245 4.35 -2.25 25.43
CA GLY A 245 4.26 -1.57 26.72
C GLY A 245 2.82 -1.37 27.20
N ILE A 246 1.85 -1.27 26.29
CA ILE A 246 0.42 -1.13 26.62
C ILE A 246 -0.10 -2.37 27.37
N TYR A 247 0.42 -3.55 27.02
CA TYR A 247 0.02 -4.82 27.62
C TYR A 247 0.85 -5.20 28.85
N GLN A 248 1.81 -4.36 29.24
CA GLN A 248 2.63 -4.62 30.41
C GLN A 248 1.77 -4.57 31.68
N PRO A 249 1.86 -5.57 32.58
CA PRO A 249 1.07 -5.57 33.81
C PRO A 249 1.43 -4.36 34.68
N ALA A 250 0.46 -3.48 34.92
CA ALA A 250 0.59 -2.35 35.83
C ALA A 250 0.18 -2.76 37.27
N LYS A 251 0.83 -2.17 38.28
CA LYS A 251 0.41 -2.36 39.67
C LYS A 251 -0.95 -1.66 39.87
N LEU A 252 -1.88 -2.29 40.58
CA LEU A 252 -3.18 -1.68 40.88
C LEU A 252 -3.05 -0.33 41.60
N THR A 253 -1.97 -0.13 42.36
CA THR A 253 -1.67 1.12 43.06
C THR A 253 -1.27 2.27 42.15
N SER A 254 -0.84 2.01 40.90
CA SER A 254 -0.48 3.04 39.92
C SER A 254 -1.66 3.43 39.00
N LEU A 255 -2.79 2.74 39.09
CA LEU A 255 -3.98 3.06 38.29
C LEU A 255 -4.77 4.21 38.94
N GLY A 256 -5.08 5.24 38.15
CA GLY A 256 -6.00 6.30 38.57
C GLY A 256 -7.43 5.78 38.76
N LYS A 257 -8.18 6.37 39.69
CA LYS A 257 -9.61 6.06 39.84
C LYS A 257 -10.38 6.61 38.63
N ARG A 258 -11.22 5.79 38.02
CA ARG A 258 -12.14 6.23 36.95
C ARG A 258 -13.07 7.32 37.50
N PRO A 259 -13.24 8.46 36.81
CA PRO A 259 -14.18 9.50 37.23
C PRO A 259 -15.62 8.97 37.28
N GLU A 260 -16.42 9.42 38.26
CA GLU A 260 -17.81 8.96 38.47
C GLU A 260 -18.80 9.45 37.39
N LYS A 261 -18.41 10.46 36.62
CA LYS A 261 -19.17 10.95 35.47
C LYS A 261 -18.27 11.03 34.27
N ASP A 262 -18.67 10.32 33.23
CA ASP A 262 -18.18 10.47 31.88
C ASP A 262 -18.62 11.86 31.38
N SER A 263 -17.83 12.90 31.67
CA SER A 263 -18.03 14.23 31.09
C SER A 263 -17.51 14.23 29.65
N PHE A 264 -18.10 13.41 28.79
CA PHE A 264 -17.86 13.52 27.36
C PHE A 264 -18.77 14.63 26.83
N THR A 265 -18.29 15.87 26.94
CA THR A 265 -18.68 16.88 25.97
C THR A 265 -18.13 16.39 24.63
N LEU A 266 -18.97 15.73 23.83
CA LEU A 266 -18.68 15.50 22.42
C LEU A 266 -18.41 16.88 21.83
N GLU A 267 -17.14 17.20 21.62
CA GLU A 267 -16.83 18.41 20.89
C GLU A 267 -17.48 18.31 19.51
N PRO A 268 -18.13 19.39 19.05
CA PRO A 268 -18.68 19.42 17.71
C PRO A 268 -17.56 19.08 16.73
N PHE A 269 -17.89 18.29 15.71
CA PHE A 269 -17.05 18.01 14.55
C PHE A 269 -16.01 19.12 14.31
N ASP A 270 -14.75 18.80 14.57
CA ASP A 270 -13.63 19.68 14.26
C ASP A 270 -13.23 19.41 12.80
N PRO A 271 -13.38 20.39 11.88
CA PRO A 271 -13.01 20.20 10.48
C PRO A 271 -11.51 19.94 10.30
N ASP A 272 -10.67 20.31 11.27
CA ASP A 272 -9.22 20.14 11.20
C ASP A 272 -8.76 18.76 11.70
N ILE A 273 -9.64 18.03 12.42
CA ILE A 273 -9.34 16.69 12.92
C ILE A 273 -10.08 15.65 12.06
N PRO A 274 -9.35 14.74 11.39
CA PRO A 274 -10.00 13.68 10.64
C PRO A 274 -10.81 12.79 11.57
N LEU A 275 -11.99 12.38 11.10
CA LEU A 275 -12.81 11.42 11.83
C LEU A 275 -12.07 10.08 11.96
N PRO A 276 -12.22 9.38 13.10
CA PRO A 276 -11.59 8.09 13.29
C PRO A 276 -12.12 7.06 12.27
N PRO A 277 -11.31 6.04 11.93
CA PRO A 277 -11.77 4.92 11.12
C PRO A 277 -13.01 4.27 11.74
N GLN A 278 -13.86 3.67 10.92
CA GLN A 278 -15.15 3.13 11.34
C GLN A 278 -15.27 1.62 11.13
N PHE A 279 -14.32 0.95 10.48
CA PHE A 279 -14.44 -0.48 10.19
C PHE A 279 -14.66 -1.34 11.45
N PHE A 280 -14.05 -0.98 12.58
CA PHE A 280 -14.19 -1.72 13.83
C PHE A 280 -15.60 -1.65 14.45
N SER A 281 -16.40 -0.65 14.08
CA SER A 281 -17.73 -0.45 14.65
C SER A 281 -18.69 -1.61 14.37
N GLN A 282 -18.44 -2.40 13.32
CA GLN A 282 -19.24 -3.59 13.02
C GLN A 282 -19.07 -4.73 14.04
N PHE A 283 -18.02 -4.67 14.88
CA PHE A 283 -17.72 -5.71 15.89
C PHE A 283 -18.17 -5.32 17.30
N ILE A 284 -18.69 -4.10 17.49
CA ILE A 284 -19.09 -3.58 18.81
C ILE A 284 -20.60 -3.43 18.82
N ASP A 285 -21.25 -4.15 19.72
CA ASP A 285 -22.70 -4.04 19.94
C ASP A 285 -23.01 -2.86 20.89
N GLY A 286 -23.73 -1.85 20.37
CA GLY A 286 -24.27 -0.74 21.16
C GLY A 286 -23.37 0.50 21.25
N ASP A 287 -23.86 1.51 21.98
CA ASP A 287 -23.13 2.75 22.22
C ASP A 287 -22.07 2.55 23.31
N ASP A 288 -20.80 2.66 22.94
CA ASP A 288 -19.65 2.62 23.85
C ASP A 288 -18.77 3.88 23.68
N LEU A 289 -17.71 3.99 24.47
CA LEU A 289 -16.74 5.08 24.47
C LEU A 289 -16.12 5.33 23.08
N PHE A 290 -16.10 4.32 22.23
CA PHE A 290 -15.47 4.32 20.91
C PHE A 290 -16.46 4.27 19.74
N VAL A 291 -17.74 3.96 19.98
CA VAL A 291 -18.76 3.79 18.93
C VAL A 291 -20.08 4.38 19.40
N LYS A 292 -20.69 5.26 18.59
CA LYS A 292 -22.11 5.62 18.73
C LYS A 292 -22.82 5.21 17.46
N SER A 293 -23.93 4.48 17.64
CA SER A 293 -24.84 3.98 16.61
C SER A 293 -25.62 5.12 15.95
#